data_AF-A0A4R5Q8I3-F1
#
_entry.id   AF-A0A4R5Q8I3-F1
#
_cell.length_a   1.000
_cell.length_b   1.000
_cell.length_c   1.000
_cell.angle_alpha   90.00
_cell.angle_beta   90.00
_cell.angle_gamma   90.00
#
_symmetry.space_group_name_H-M   'P 1'
#
loop_
_entity.id
_entity.type
_entity.pdbx_description
1 polymer ?
#
loop_
_entity_poly.entity_id
_entity_poly.type
_entity_poly.pdbx_seq_one_letter_code
_entity_poly.pdbx_strand_id
1 'polypeptide(L)'
;MKGVSVLDRPLPGDQAFVAMIMAGVRCLDIRAEGDTFRADLHVRDGEWLPLADGVTEDVAFAAVLAFVSLVASVPQHYAPEHDAAERAAAAEVFAAFASPFSIAA
;
A
#
# COMPACT_ATOMS: atom_id res chain seq x y z
N MET A 1 -4.64 -20.45 -3.86
CA MET A 1 -4.41 -19.01 -4.10
C MET A 1 -3.11 -18.88 -4.87
N LYS A 2 -3.18 -18.60 -6.19
CA LYS A 2 -2.02 -18.25 -7.01
C LYS A 2 -1.91 -16.72 -7.03
N GLY A 3 -0.71 -16.16 -6.86
CA GLY A 3 -0.47 -14.72 -7.08
C GLY A 3 -0.33 -13.84 -5.84
N VAL A 4 -0.20 -14.41 -4.63
CA VAL A 4 0.17 -13.67 -3.42
C VAL A 4 1.48 -14.24 -2.90
N SER A 5 2.47 -13.38 -2.72
CA SER A 5 3.76 -13.70 -2.09
C SER A 5 3.92 -12.82 -0.87
N VAL A 6 4.21 -13.42 0.29
CA VAL A 6 4.56 -12.70 1.52
C VAL A 6 6.08 -12.64 1.60
N LEU A 7 6.63 -11.43 1.68
CA LEU A 7 8.06 -11.21 1.89
C LEU A 7 8.27 -10.75 3.34
N ASP A 8 9.21 -11.38 4.05
CA ASP A 8 9.60 -10.92 5.38
C ASP A 8 10.63 -9.80 5.24
N ARG A 9 10.20 -8.55 5.50
CA ARG A 9 11.04 -7.33 5.53
C ARG A 9 11.87 -7.08 4.26
N PRO A 10 11.24 -6.82 3.10
CA PRO A 10 11.99 -6.47 1.90
C PRO A 10 12.76 -5.15 2.12
N LEU A 11 14.08 -5.21 2.03
CA LEU A 11 14.93 -4.02 2.10
C LEU A 11 14.93 -3.31 0.73
N PRO A 12 15.00 -1.97 0.68
CA PRO A 12 15.06 -1.20 -0.57
C PRO A 12 16.24 -1.54 -1.51
N GLY A 13 17.23 -2.30 -1.03
CA GLY A 13 18.37 -2.80 -1.82
C GLY A 13 18.29 -4.28 -2.21
N ASP A 14 17.21 -4.98 -1.87
CA ASP A 14 17.01 -6.36 -2.28
C ASP A 14 16.67 -6.41 -3.77
N GLN A 15 17.56 -7.02 -4.56
CA GLN A 15 17.36 -7.16 -6.01
C GLN A 15 16.10 -7.98 -6.35
N ALA A 16 15.66 -8.89 -5.49
CA ALA A 16 14.43 -9.63 -5.68
C ALA A 16 13.20 -8.72 -5.53
N PHE A 17 13.23 -7.81 -4.55
CA PHE A 17 12.17 -6.82 -4.34
C PHE A 17 12.07 -5.84 -5.52
N VAL A 18 13.22 -5.31 -5.97
CA VAL A 18 13.29 -4.45 -7.17
C VAL A 18 12.79 -5.20 -8.41
N ALA A 19 13.20 -6.46 -8.60
CA ALA A 19 12.74 -7.27 -9.73
C ALA A 19 11.23 -7.50 -9.72
N MET A 20 10.61 -7.69 -8.55
CA MET A 20 9.16 -7.85 -8.41
C MET A 20 8.41 -6.57 -8.78
N ILE A 21 8.88 -5.42 -8.29
CA ILE A 21 8.31 -4.11 -8.61
C ILE A 21 8.38 -3.85 -10.12
N MET A 22 9.55 -4.09 -10.72
CA MET A 22 9.76 -3.94 -12.16
C MET A 22 8.94 -4.95 -12.99
N ALA A 23 8.61 -6.11 -12.42
CA ALA A 23 7.70 -7.09 -13.02
C ALA A 23 6.20 -6.71 -12.90
N GLY A 24 5.88 -5.55 -12.33
CA GLY A 24 4.51 -5.05 -12.19
C GLY A 24 3.76 -5.58 -10.97
N VAL A 25 4.46 -6.17 -10.00
CA VAL A 25 3.87 -6.61 -8.74
C VAL A 25 3.70 -5.39 -7.83
N ARG A 26 2.47 -5.19 -7.32
CA ARG A 26 2.19 -4.16 -6.31
C ARG A 26 2.66 -4.66 -4.94
N CYS A 27 3.44 -3.84 -4.26
CA CYS A 27 3.96 -4.15 -2.94
C CYS A 27 3.25 -3.31 -1.90
N LEU A 28 2.54 -3.98 -1.01
CA LEU A 28 1.78 -3.40 0.10
C LEU A 28 2.37 -3.94 1.38
N ASP A 29 2.51 -3.08 2.37
CA ASP A 29 3.08 -3.41 3.67
C ASP A 29 2.10 -2.99 4.76
N ILE A 30 1.85 -3.88 5.72
CA ILE A 30 1.09 -3.59 6.93
C ILE A 30 2.02 -3.87 8.11
N ARG A 31 2.32 -2.84 8.88
CA ARG A 31 3.23 -2.92 10.03
C ARG A 31 2.49 -2.55 11.31
N ALA A 32 2.76 -3.32 12.36
CA ALA A 32 2.35 -2.96 13.71
C ALA A 32 3.34 -1.96 14.30
N GLU A 33 2.81 -0.87 14.87
CA GLU A 33 3.51 0.19 15.58
C GLU A 33 2.87 0.35 16.97
N GLY A 34 3.37 -0.42 17.95
CA GLY A 34 2.75 -0.51 19.27
C GLY A 34 1.37 -1.17 19.19
N ASP A 35 0.34 -0.45 19.65
CA ASP A 35 -1.07 -0.89 19.59
C ASP A 35 -1.79 -0.42 18.32
N THR A 36 -1.05 0.20 17.39
CA THR A 36 -1.60 0.74 16.13
C THR A 36 -0.95 0.09 14.93
N PHE A 37 -1.56 0.27 13.76
CA PHE A 37 -1.12 -0.29 12.50
C PHE A 37 -0.96 0.81 11.46
N ARG A 38 0.03 0.62 10.59
CA ARG A 38 0.30 1.45 9.43
C ARG A 38 0.27 0.57 8.18
N ALA A 39 -0.38 1.07 7.14
CA ALA A 39 -0.41 0.45 5.82
C ALA A 39 0.28 1.38 4.80
N ASP A 40 1.24 0.86 4.04
CA ASP A 40 1.96 1.60 3.01
C ASP A 40 1.93 0.86 1.65
N LEU A 41 1.96 1.63 0.57
CA LEU A 41 2.16 1.18 -0.80
C LEU A 41 3.58 1.56 -1.26
N HIS A 42 4.34 0.62 -1.78
CA HIS A 42 5.59 0.94 -2.48
C HIS A 42 5.31 1.26 -3.94
N VAL A 43 5.61 2.49 -4.37
CA VAL A 43 5.54 2.89 -5.78
C VAL A 43 6.83 2.53 -6.52
N ARG A 44 6.76 2.44 -7.85
CA ARG A 44 7.85 1.86 -8.66
C ARG A 44 9.18 2.60 -8.54
N ASP A 45 9.14 3.91 -8.26
CA ASP A 45 10.34 4.76 -8.10
C ASP A 45 10.97 4.72 -6.69
N GLY A 46 10.60 3.75 -5.83
CA GLY A 46 11.27 3.55 -4.54
C GLY A 46 10.69 4.31 -3.36
N GLU A 47 9.53 4.93 -3.54
CA GLU A 47 8.84 5.69 -2.49
C GLU A 47 7.75 4.83 -1.84
N TRP A 48 7.53 5.01 -0.54
CA TRP A 48 6.41 4.43 0.19
C TRP A 48 5.35 5.50 0.43
N LEU A 49 4.12 5.24 -0.02
CA LEU A 49 2.98 6.11 0.17
C LEU A 49 2.06 5.54 1.25
N PRO A 50 1.64 6.34 2.23
CA PRO A 50 0.75 5.87 3.26
C PRO A 50 -0.65 5.59 2.68
N LEU A 51 -1.28 4.52 3.13
CA LEU A 51 -2.69 4.19 2.89
C LEU A 51 -3.52 4.35 4.18
N ALA A 52 -2.93 4.06 5.34
CA ALA A 52 -3.49 4.33 6.65
C ALA A 52 -2.36 4.42 7.69
N ASP A 53 -2.55 5.20 8.75
CA ASP A 53 -1.55 5.40 9.80
C ASP A 53 -2.22 5.59 11.16
N GLY A 54 -1.69 4.96 12.21
CA GLY A 54 -2.23 5.04 13.56
C GLY A 54 -3.63 4.41 13.74
N VAL A 55 -3.98 3.40 12.93
CA VAL A 55 -5.32 2.78 12.90
C VAL A 55 -5.35 1.38 13.52
N THR A 56 -6.52 0.77 13.68
CA THR A 56 -6.62 -0.67 14.02
C THR A 56 -6.17 -1.54 12.85
N GLU A 57 -5.82 -2.81 13.14
CA GLU A 57 -5.45 -3.80 12.12
C GLU A 57 -6.53 -3.93 11.03
N ASP A 58 -7.80 -4.10 11.42
CA ASP A 58 -8.92 -4.21 10.49
C ASP A 58 -9.04 -3.01 9.56
N VAL A 59 -8.78 -1.80 10.07
CA VAL A 59 -8.84 -0.56 9.28
C VAL A 59 -7.65 -0.47 8.32
N ALA A 60 -6.46 -0.92 8.73
CA ALA A 60 -5.30 -1.01 7.84
C ALA A 60 -5.55 -2.02 6.70
N PHE A 61 -6.11 -3.19 6.98
CA PHE A 61 -6.52 -4.15 5.95
C PHE A 61 -7.62 -3.60 5.04
N ALA A 62 -8.60 -2.89 5.58
CA ALA A 62 -9.66 -2.24 4.80
C ALA A 62 -9.10 -1.17 3.85
N ALA A 63 -8.11 -0.38 4.29
CA ALA A 63 -7.43 0.60 3.45
C ALA A 63 -6.72 -0.08 2.26
N VAL A 64 -6.03 -1.20 2.51
CA VAL A 64 -5.39 -1.98 1.44
C VAL A 64 -6.42 -2.51 0.44
N LEU A 65 -7.54 -3.06 0.91
CA LEU A 65 -8.61 -3.56 0.04
C LEU A 65 -9.26 -2.44 -0.78
N ALA A 66 -9.45 -1.26 -0.18
CA ALA A 66 -9.96 -0.08 -0.87
C ALA A 66 -9.01 0.36 -1.99
N PHE A 67 -7.71 0.45 -1.69
CA PHE A 67 -6.69 0.76 -2.70
C PHE A 67 -6.72 -0.24 -3.86
N VAL A 68 -6.66 -1.54 -3.58
CA VAL A 68 -6.68 -2.60 -4.61
C VAL A 68 -7.92 -2.49 -5.49
N SER A 69 -9.07 -2.15 -4.90
CA SER A 69 -10.32 -1.97 -5.64
C SER A 69 -10.27 -0.77 -6.60
N LEU A 70 -9.68 0.35 -6.18
CA LEU A 70 -9.53 1.55 -7.02
C LEU A 70 -8.57 1.31 -8.19
N VAL A 71 -7.49 0.55 -7.99
CA VAL A 71 -6.45 0.32 -9.01
C VAL A 71 -6.62 -0.99 -9.78
N ALA A 72 -7.74 -1.68 -9.60
CA ALA A 72 -7.99 -2.99 -10.22
C ALA A 72 -7.94 -2.94 -11.74
N SER A 73 -8.38 -1.83 -12.35
CA SER A 73 -8.35 -1.62 -13.80
C SER A 73 -7.08 -0.94 -14.30
N VAL A 74 -6.19 -0.47 -13.41
CA VAL A 74 -4.95 0.20 -13.79
C VAL A 74 -3.95 -0.86 -14.27
N PRO A 75 -3.46 -0.79 -15.53
CA PRO A 75 -2.48 -1.75 -16.03
C PRO A 75 -1.22 -1.79 -15.17
N GLN A 76 -0.67 -2.99 -15.01
CA GLN A 76 0.47 -3.21 -14.11
C GLN A 76 1.82 -2.82 -14.71
N HIS A 77 1.92 -2.71 -16.04
CA HIS A 77 3.15 -2.29 -16.69
C HIS A 77 3.46 -0.84 -16.36
N TYR A 78 4.75 -0.54 -16.23
CA TYR A 78 5.18 0.82 -15.91
C TYR A 78 4.83 1.78 -17.06
N ALA A 79 4.04 2.79 -16.71
CA ALA A 79 3.82 3.99 -17.50
C ALA A 79 3.53 5.15 -16.52
N PRO A 80 3.99 6.38 -16.82
CA PRO A 80 3.76 7.54 -15.95
C PRO A 80 2.28 7.75 -15.57
N GLU A 81 1.36 7.45 -16.48
CA GLU A 81 -0.08 7.60 -16.27
C GLU A 81 -0.62 6.60 -15.23
N HIS A 82 -0.06 5.38 -15.19
CA HIS A 82 -0.46 4.36 -14.22
C HIS A 82 0.09 4.67 -12.83
N ASP A 83 1.32 5.20 -12.74
CA ASP A 83 1.90 5.64 -11.48
C ASP A 83 1.11 6.81 -10.89
N ALA A 84 0.74 7.80 -11.73
CA ALA A 84 -0.11 8.91 -11.31
C ALA A 84 -1.48 8.43 -10.79
N ALA A 85 -2.09 7.43 -11.44
CA ALA A 85 -3.35 6.84 -10.99
C ALA A 85 -3.20 6.10 -9.64
N GLU A 86 -2.13 5.33 -9.45
CA GLU A 86 -1.85 4.65 -8.19
C GLU A 86 -1.57 5.64 -7.05
N ARG A 87 -0.83 6.73 -7.32
CA ARG A 87 -0.60 7.83 -6.37
C ARG A 87 -1.89 8.53 -5.96
N ALA A 88 -2.75 8.84 -6.93
CA ALA A 88 -4.05 9.46 -6.66
C ALA A 88 -4.94 8.55 -5.81
N ALA A 89 -5.00 7.26 -6.13
CA ALA A 89 -5.74 6.28 -5.34
C ALA A 89 -5.18 6.14 -3.92
N ALA A 90 -3.85 6.13 -3.75
CA ALA A 90 -3.23 6.08 -2.42
C ALA A 90 -3.60 7.33 -1.59
N ALA A 91 -3.57 8.52 -2.18
CA ALA A 91 -3.97 9.75 -1.50
C ALA A 91 -5.46 9.76 -1.12
N GLU A 92 -6.34 9.26 -2.00
CA GLU A 92 -7.78 9.12 -1.73
C GLU A 92 -8.05 8.17 -0.56
N VAL A 93 -7.40 6.99 -0.58
CA VAL A 93 -7.50 6.01 0.51
C VAL A 93 -6.96 6.60 1.80
N PHE A 94 -5.78 7.21 1.78
CA PHE A 94 -5.23 7.84 2.98
C PHE A 94 -6.18 8.89 3.54
N ALA A 95 -6.76 9.77 2.73
CA ALA A 95 -7.72 10.76 3.20
C ALA A 95 -8.99 10.13 3.81
N ALA A 96 -9.48 9.02 3.26
CA ALA A 96 -10.66 8.31 3.76
C ALA A 96 -10.39 7.55 5.07
N PHE A 97 -9.16 7.08 5.27
CA PHE A 97 -8.76 6.24 6.40
C PHE A 97 -7.91 6.98 7.45
N ALA A 98 -7.48 8.22 7.19
CA ALA A 98 -6.72 9.07 8.12
C ALA A 98 -7.56 9.62 9.29
N SER A 99 -8.76 9.10 9.51
CA SER A 99 -9.60 9.57 10.61
C SER A 99 -8.98 9.16 11.94
N PRO A 100 -8.79 10.11 12.87
CA PRO A 100 -8.30 9.79 14.19
C PRO A 100 -9.30 8.87 14.87
N PHE A 101 -8.82 7.97 15.72
CA PHE A 101 -9.59 7.42 16.82
C PHE A 101 -10.32 8.56 17.55
N SER A 102 -11.54 8.90 17.11
CA SER A 102 -12.51 9.62 17.93
C SER A 102 -13.09 8.56 18.86
N ILE A 103 -12.29 8.19 19.85
CA ILE A 103 -12.85 7.59 21.06
C ILE A 103 -13.58 8.75 21.72
N ALA A 104 -14.89 8.83 21.47
CA ALA A 104 -15.78 9.62 22.31
C ALA A 104 -15.66 9.07 23.74
N ALA A 105 -15.25 9.96 24.64
CA ALA A 105 -15.10 9.75 26.07
C ALA A 105 -16.43 9.43 26.77
#